data_AF-A0A8S0G0C9-F1
#
_entry.id   AF-A0A8S0G0C9-F1
#
_cell.length_a   1.000
_cell.length_b   1.000
_cell.length_c   1.000
_cell.angle_alpha   90.00
_cell.angle_beta   90.00
_cell.angle_gamma   90.00
#
_symmetry.space_group_name_H-M   'P 1'
#
loop_
_entity.id
_entity.type
_entity.pdbx_description
1 polymer ?
#
loop_
_entity_poly.entity_id
_entity_poly.type
_entity_poly.pdbx_seq_one_letter_code
_entity_poly.pdbx_strand_id
1 'polypeptide(L)'
;MAQEYTVEQLNHGRKVYDFMRWDYWAFGISGLLLIAAIVIMGVRGFNWGLDFTGGTVIEITLEKPAEIDVMRDALQKAGFEEPMLQNFGSSHDIMVRMPPAEGETGGHGAGQPGSEGD
;
A
#
# COMPACT_ATOMS: atom_id res chain seq x y z
N MET A 1 -13.78 24.21 58.31
CA MET A 1 -12.65 24.94 57.70
C MET A 1 -12.11 24.06 56.58
N ALA A 2 -12.29 24.45 55.32
CA ALA A 2 -11.82 23.67 54.17
C ALA A 2 -10.37 24.07 53.88
N GLN A 3 -9.44 23.12 54.01
CA GLN A 3 -8.03 23.33 53.72
C GLN A 3 -7.87 23.44 52.19
N GLU A 4 -7.43 24.61 51.70
CA GLU A 4 -7.07 24.78 50.29
C GLU A 4 -5.79 23.99 50.00
N TYR A 5 -5.93 22.85 49.33
CA TYR A 5 -4.78 22.10 48.81
C TYR A 5 -4.34 22.74 47.50
N THR A 6 -3.17 23.37 47.52
CA THR A 6 -2.52 23.89 46.31
C THR A 6 -1.96 22.71 45.50
N VAL A 7 -2.14 22.74 44.17
CA VAL A 7 -1.73 21.70 43.21
C VAL A 7 -0.26 21.25 43.33
N GLU A 8 0.60 22.12 43.85
CA GLU A 8 2.01 21.88 44.17
C GLU A 8 2.22 20.73 45.17
N GLN A 9 1.29 20.51 46.11
CA GLN A 9 1.46 19.52 47.16
C GLN A 9 1.19 18.08 46.70
N LEU A 10 0.50 17.89 45.55
CA LEU A 10 0.08 16.58 45.04
C LEU A 10 1.07 15.93 44.07
N ASN A 11 2.16 16.61 43.68
CA ASN A 11 3.08 16.10 42.64
C ASN A 11 4.50 15.87 43.17
N HIS A 12 4.64 15.04 44.21
CA HIS A 12 5.95 14.55 44.64
C HIS A 12 6.42 13.41 43.72
N GLY A 13 7.41 13.68 42.86
CA GLY A 13 8.23 12.65 42.21
C GLY A 13 8.17 12.55 40.69
N ARG A 14 7.35 13.35 39.98
CA ARG A 14 7.32 13.34 38.50
C ARG A 14 7.83 14.66 37.95
N LYS A 15 8.96 14.61 37.23
CA LYS A 15 9.49 15.75 36.46
C LYS A 15 8.50 16.06 35.32
N VAL A 16 7.86 17.22 35.37
CA VAL A 16 6.97 17.71 34.31
C VAL A 16 7.82 18.51 33.32
N TYR A 17 7.89 18.04 32.08
CA TYR A 17 8.55 18.75 30.99
C TYR A 17 7.52 19.56 30.21
N ASP A 18 7.76 20.85 30.07
CA ASP A 18 6.87 21.77 29.35
C ASP A 18 7.21 21.81 27.85
N PHE A 19 6.90 20.71 27.15
CA PHE A 19 7.03 20.61 25.70
C PHE A 19 5.83 21.23 24.96
N MET A 20 4.74 21.53 25.67
CA MET A 20 3.54 22.16 25.13
C MET A 20 3.79 23.58 24.63
N ARG A 21 4.89 24.24 25.00
CA ARG A 21 5.23 25.56 24.44
C ARG A 21 5.70 25.52 22.98
N TRP A 22 6.09 24.35 22.48
CA TRP A 22 6.60 24.17 21.11
C TRP A 22 5.61 23.43 20.21
N ASP A 23 4.44 23.06 20.74
CA ASP A 23 3.42 22.30 20.03
C ASP A 23 2.93 23.03 18.77
N TYR A 24 2.74 24.35 18.80
CA TYR A 24 2.29 25.14 17.67
C TYR A 24 3.29 25.13 16.50
N TRP A 25 4.59 25.17 16.81
CA TRP A 25 5.65 25.07 15.80
C TRP A 25 5.72 23.66 15.23
N ALA A 26 5.63 22.65 16.09
CA ALA A 26 5.60 21.25 15.66
C ALA A 26 4.36 20.97 14.78
N PHE A 27 3.21 21.52 15.13
CA PHE A 27 1.97 21.39 14.36
C PHE A 27 2.06 22.10 13.01
N GLY A 28 2.68 23.28 12.94
CA GLY A 28 2.96 23.97 11.67
C GLY A 28 3.83 23.15 10.72
N ILE A 29 4.92 22.56 11.24
CA ILE A 29 5.79 21.66 10.45
C ILE A 29 5.03 20.41 10.01
N SER A 30 4.23 19.84 10.90
CA SER A 30 3.41 18.65 10.60
C SER A 30 2.38 18.93 9.51
N GLY A 31 1.72 20.10 9.57
CA GLY A 31 0.80 20.56 8.54
C GLY A 31 1.50 20.75 7.19
N LEU A 32 2.69 21.36 7.18
CA LEU A 32 3.48 21.50 5.95
C LEU A 32 3.84 20.13 5.34
N LEU A 33 4.29 19.19 6.16
CA LEU A 33 4.58 17.82 5.72
C LEU A 33 3.35 17.10 5.19
N LEU A 34 2.18 17.31 5.80
CA LEU A 34 0.92 16.74 5.33
C LEU A 34 0.56 17.26 3.93
N ILE A 35 0.66 18.57 3.71
CA ILE A 35 0.42 19.16 2.38
C ILE A 35 1.44 18.64 1.37
N ALA A 36 2.73 18.58 1.75
CA ALA A 36 3.76 18.02 0.89
C ALA A 36 3.47 16.56 0.51
N ALA A 37 3.00 15.73 1.45
CA ALA A 37 2.61 14.35 1.18
C ALA A 37 1.47 14.26 0.17
N ILE A 38 0.43 15.08 0.32
CA ILE A 38 -0.71 15.13 -0.63
C ILE A 38 -0.23 15.55 -2.03
N VAL A 39 0.63 16.58 -2.11
CA VAL A 39 1.20 17.04 -3.39
C VAL A 39 2.06 15.93 -4.03
N ILE A 40 2.90 15.25 -3.26
CA ILE A 40 3.72 14.14 -3.76
C ILE A 40 2.83 13.02 -4.29
N MET A 41 1.78 12.63 -3.56
CA MET A 41 0.82 11.62 -4.01
C MET A 41 0.14 12.03 -5.33
N GLY A 42 -0.22 13.31 -5.49
CA GLY A 42 -0.84 13.81 -6.72
C GLY A 42 0.11 13.89 -7.92
N VAL A 43 1.37 14.28 -7.70
CA VAL A 43 2.36 14.49 -8.79
C VAL A 43 3.08 13.20 -9.20
N ARG A 44 3.48 12.35 -8.25
CA ARG A 44 4.13 11.07 -8.56
C ARG A 44 3.16 9.94 -8.88
N GLY A 45 1.86 10.16 -8.65
CA GLY A 45 0.88 9.11 -8.68
C GLY A 45 1.00 8.17 -7.48
N PHE A 46 -0.02 7.33 -7.33
CA PHE A 46 -0.04 6.27 -6.33
C PHE A 46 0.33 4.95 -7.00
N ASN A 47 1.11 4.10 -6.32
CA ASN A 47 1.28 2.71 -6.75
C ASN A 47 0.00 1.95 -6.44
N TRP A 48 -1.00 2.08 -7.31
CA TRP A 48 -2.29 1.42 -7.15
C TRP A 48 -2.09 -0.10 -7.19
N GLY A 49 -2.49 -0.77 -6.12
CA GLY A 49 -2.48 -2.22 -6.07
C GLY A 49 -3.54 -2.82 -7.00
N LEU A 50 -3.44 -4.14 -7.22
CA LEU A 50 -4.36 -4.89 -8.08
C LEU A 50 -5.83 -4.73 -7.66
N ASP A 51 -6.09 -4.60 -6.35
CA ASP A 51 -7.43 -4.41 -5.79
C ASP A 51 -8.12 -3.13 -6.30
N PHE A 52 -7.35 -2.15 -6.80
CA PHE A 52 -7.84 -0.87 -7.29
C PHE A 52 -7.74 -0.70 -8.81
N THR A 53 -6.75 -1.31 -9.45
CA THR A 53 -6.58 -1.26 -10.92
C THR A 53 -7.30 -2.38 -11.65
N GLY A 54 -7.72 -3.42 -10.94
CA GLY A 54 -8.01 -4.71 -11.54
C GLY A 54 -6.74 -5.36 -12.09
N GLY A 55 -6.85 -6.61 -12.52
CA GLY A 55 -5.78 -7.36 -13.18
C GLY A 55 -5.65 -8.78 -12.65
N THR A 56 -4.55 -9.44 -13.01
CA THR A 56 -4.27 -10.81 -12.60
C THR A 56 -2.95 -10.89 -11.83
N VAL A 57 -2.97 -11.63 -10.72
CA VAL A 57 -1.77 -12.03 -9.98
C VAL A 57 -1.53 -13.50 -10.24
N ILE A 58 -0.31 -13.82 -10.68
CA ILE A 58 0.13 -15.19 -10.86
C ILE A 58 1.29 -15.43 -9.92
N GLU A 59 1.15 -16.45 -9.07
CA GLU A 59 2.21 -16.91 -8.18
C GLU A 59 2.87 -18.13 -8.82
N ILE A 60 4.20 -18.07 -8.97
CA ILE A 60 4.99 -19.12 -9.60
C ILE A 60 6.13 -19.49 -8.65
N THR A 61 6.20 -20.75 -8.26
CA THR A 61 7.36 -21.32 -7.56
C THR A 61 8.27 -22.00 -8.58
N LEU A 62 9.53 -21.59 -8.63
CA LEU A 62 10.54 -22.12 -9.53
C LEU A 62 11.46 -23.10 -8.79
N GLU A 63 11.83 -24.20 -9.45
CA GLU A 63 12.79 -25.17 -8.88
C GLU A 63 14.20 -24.60 -8.72
N LYS A 64 14.51 -23.51 -9.44
CA LYS A 64 15.80 -22.81 -9.42
C LYS A 64 15.58 -21.35 -9.06
N PRO A 65 16.56 -20.68 -8.41
CA PRO A 65 16.45 -19.27 -8.10
C PRO A 65 16.25 -18.48 -9.40
N ALA A 66 15.24 -17.62 -9.37
CA ALA A 66 14.72 -17.02 -10.57
C ALA A 66 15.35 -15.65 -10.83
N GLU A 67 15.88 -15.46 -12.04
CA GLU A 67 16.34 -14.15 -12.51
C GLU A 67 15.14 -13.32 -12.99
N ILE A 68 14.72 -12.39 -12.14
CA ILE A 68 13.58 -11.50 -12.40
C ILE A 68 13.78 -10.70 -13.70
N ASP A 69 15.00 -10.29 -14.01
CA ASP A 69 15.27 -9.46 -15.19
C ASP A 69 15.04 -10.24 -16.50
N VAL A 70 15.39 -11.53 -16.54
CA VAL A 70 15.12 -12.39 -17.71
C VAL A 70 13.62 -12.60 -17.90
N MET A 71 12.89 -12.83 -16.81
CA MET A 71 11.43 -13.00 -16.85
C MET A 71 10.72 -11.71 -17.27
N ARG A 72 11.20 -10.55 -16.80
CA ARG A 72 10.67 -9.24 -17.20
C ARG A 72 10.84 -9.02 -18.71
N ASP A 73 12.04 -9.29 -19.24
CA ASP A 73 12.32 -9.13 -20.68
C ASP A 73 11.46 -10.08 -21.54
N ALA A 74 11.26 -11.33 -21.09
CA ALA A 74 10.38 -12.28 -21.77
C ALA A 74 8.91 -11.82 -21.81
N LEU A 75 8.39 -11.30 -20.69
CA LEU A 75 7.02 -10.80 -20.59
C LEU A 75 6.81 -9.51 -21.40
N GLN A 76 7.80 -8.62 -21.40
CA GLN A 76 7.77 -7.41 -22.24
C GLN A 76 7.76 -7.75 -23.73
N LYS A 77 8.56 -8.76 -24.15
CA LYS A 77 8.53 -9.30 -25.53
C LYS A 77 7.20 -9.96 -25.90
N ALA A 78 6.48 -10.51 -24.92
CA ALA A 78 5.16 -11.10 -25.11
C ALA A 78 4.03 -10.04 -25.22
N GLY A 79 4.35 -8.75 -25.07
CA GLY A 79 3.39 -7.65 -25.23
C GLY A 79 2.72 -7.21 -23.93
N PHE A 80 3.18 -7.67 -22.76
CA PHE A 80 2.70 -7.14 -21.48
C PHE A 80 3.43 -5.84 -21.15
N GLU A 81 2.68 -4.75 -21.04
CA GLU A 81 3.22 -3.46 -20.61
C GLU A 81 3.52 -3.47 -19.11
N GLU A 82 4.79 -3.20 -18.77
CA GLU A 82 5.32 -3.06 -17.41
C GLU A 82 4.86 -4.12 -16.38
N PRO A 83 5.15 -5.42 -16.60
CA PRO A 83 4.82 -6.45 -15.62
C PRO A 83 5.60 -6.22 -14.32
N MET A 84 4.89 -6.12 -13.20
CA MET A 84 5.51 -6.00 -11.87
C MET A 84 5.84 -7.41 -11.35
N LEU A 85 7.14 -7.74 -11.36
CA LEU A 85 7.66 -8.99 -10.82
C LEU A 85 8.31 -8.72 -9.45
N GLN A 86 7.92 -9.51 -8.45
CA GLN A 86 8.47 -9.42 -7.11
C GLN A 86 8.69 -10.82 -6.52
N ASN A 87 9.79 -11.02 -5.78
CA ASN A 87 9.94 -12.24 -4.98
C ASN A 87 8.93 -12.24 -3.82
N PHE A 88 8.31 -13.38 -3.58
CA PHE A 88 7.37 -13.59 -2.49
C PHE A 88 7.88 -14.77 -1.66
N GLY A 89 8.04 -14.64 -0.34
CA GLY A 89 8.53 -15.74 0.50
C GLY A 89 10.02 -16.07 0.35
N SER A 90 10.48 -16.57 -0.80
CA SER A 90 11.86 -16.98 -1.07
C SER A 90 12.37 -16.51 -2.46
N SER A 91 13.65 -16.76 -2.78
CA SER A 91 14.21 -16.49 -4.12
C SER A 91 13.63 -17.38 -5.23
N HIS A 92 12.80 -18.36 -4.87
CA HIS A 92 12.17 -19.32 -5.76
C HIS A 92 10.71 -18.97 -6.05
N ASP A 93 10.03 -18.24 -5.15
CA ASP A 93 8.65 -17.85 -5.39
C ASP A 93 8.60 -16.42 -5.91
N ILE A 94 7.95 -16.28 -7.06
CA ILE A 94 7.76 -15.01 -7.76
C ILE A 94 6.28 -14.75 -7.87
N MET A 95 5.90 -13.53 -7.50
CA MET A 95 4.61 -12.94 -7.77
C MET A 95 4.73 -12.06 -9.02
N VAL A 96 3.97 -12.42 -10.05
CA VAL A 96 3.82 -11.62 -11.27
C VAL A 96 2.49 -10.90 -11.20
N ARG A 97 2.51 -9.57 -11.31
CA ARG A 97 1.31 -8.74 -11.38
C ARG A 97 1.23 -8.10 -12.75
N MET A 98 0.07 -8.26 -13.38
CA MET A 98 -0.19 -7.71 -14.71
C MET A 98 -1.48 -6.87 -14.66
N PRO A 99 -1.48 -5.69 -15.32
CA PRO A 99 -2.71 -4.95 -15.52
C PRO A 99 -3.69 -5.74 -16.40
N PRO A 100 -5.00 -5.43 -16.37
CA PRO A 100 -5.98 -6.04 -17.27
C PRO A 100 -5.54 -5.86 -18.73
N ALA A 101 -5.61 -6.92 -19.54
CA ALA A 101 -5.40 -6.80 -20.97
C ALA A 101 -6.45 -5.85 -21.57
N GLU A 102 -6.03 -4.92 -22.43
CA GLU A 102 -6.94 -3.99 -23.11
C GLU A 102 -8.04 -4.78 -23.85
N GLY A 103 -9.26 -4.74 -23.32
CA GLY A 103 -10.43 -5.41 -23.88
C GLY A 103 -11.24 -6.25 -22.89
N GLU A 104 -10.68 -6.67 -21.76
CA GLU A 104 -11.41 -7.43 -20.75
C GLU A 104 -12.00 -6.49 -19.69
N THR A 105 -13.01 -5.72 -20.10
CA THR A 105 -13.84 -4.95 -19.17
C THR A 105 -14.65 -5.95 -18.33
N GLY A 106 -14.52 -5.85 -17.02
CA GLY A 106 -14.96 -6.85 -16.04
C GLY A 106 -16.37 -7.40 -16.21
N GLY A 107 -16.48 -8.72 -16.04
CA GLY A 107 -17.76 -9.42 -16.12
C GLY A 107 -17.70 -10.90 -15.73
N HIS A 108 -17.09 -11.25 -14.61
CA HIS A 108 -17.27 -12.58 -14.01
C HIS A 108 -18.19 -12.48 -12.78
N GLY A 109 -19.48 -12.30 -13.06
CA GLY A 109 -20.58 -12.60 -12.16
C GLY A 109 -21.31 -13.82 -12.70
N ALA A 110 -21.14 -14.95 -12.02
CA ALA A 110 -21.70 -16.25 -12.35
C ALA A 110 -23.23 -16.22 -12.51
N GLY A 111 -23.70 -16.89 -13.57
CA GLY A 111 -25.11 -17.09 -13.86
C GLY A 111 -25.25 -17.98 -15.09
N GLN A 112 -24.86 -19.25 -14.95
CA GLN A 112 -25.07 -20.29 -15.95
C GLN A 112 -26.57 -20.39 -16.29
N PRO A 113 -27.03 -20.15 -17.54
CA PRO A 113 -28.34 -20.60 -17.98
C PRO A 113 -28.12 -21.89 -18.79
N GLY A 114 -28.11 -23.03 -18.11
CA GLY A 114 -28.28 -24.35 -18.73
C GLY A 114 -29.72 -24.78 -18.48
N SER A 115 -30.65 -24.37 -19.33
CA SER A 115 -31.21 -25.16 -20.43
C SER A 115 -32.20 -26.22 -19.93
N GLU A 116 -33.44 -25.77 -19.87
CA GLU A 116 -34.68 -26.55 -19.84
C GLU A 116 -34.89 -27.24 -21.21
N GLY A 117 -35.18 -28.54 -21.20
CA GLY A 117 -35.90 -29.33 -22.23
C GLY A 117 -35.33 -29.43 -23.66
N ASP A 118 -34.88 -30.61 -24.08
CA ASP A 118 -35.61 -31.61 -24.89
C ASP A 118 -34.78 -32.91 -25.02
#